data_AF-A7EI93-F1
#
_entry.id   AF-A7EI93-F1
#
_cell.length_a   1.000
_cell.length_b   1.000
_cell.length_c   1.000
_cell.angle_alpha   90.00
_cell.angle_beta   90.00
_cell.angle_gamma   90.00
#
_symmetry.space_group_name_H-M   'P 1'
#
loop_
_entity.id
_entity.type
_entity.pdbx_description
1 polymer ?
#
loop_
_entity_poly.entity_id
_entity_poly.type
_entity_poly.pdbx_seq_one_letter_code
_entity_poly.pdbx_strand_id
1 'polypeptide(L)'
;MGSSARKKKEKKKDFQKTKLRVGKTKAKADNFTDTSFKSKSIVVNQQSLTTSAPSNVVQFTHYLSLASSSKSDTQRKDALSFLTTQLSSQPVNEAIPLPTAVILPKLLPLILDGNASVRSQLLKFLRLLPPADIGDRVESALLYTRAGMTHLATEIRVDALAVLEWLLQVAGDDVVSCPGGWVKTLKSFMSMIGWTTSSATSKWSSASRVSFGISRASFEKSGKTLPRQLLVLSQFLKAGLVEPDTAAQPTTSDNHFPLFDVERHMIPSRANAYAHLNLFGSSRDEEGEMYIDREDRQRVFHKRFQADVVTGVEHAKREAGEAGRAAAVLTKVLRDGMNDYSGVDDTQ
;
A
#
# COMPACT_ATOMS: atom_id res chain seq x y z
N MET A 1 57.97 -26.56 69.82
CA MET A 1 56.72 -26.73 70.59
C MET A 1 55.62 -25.89 69.93
N GLY A 2 54.72 -26.47 69.11
CA GLY A 2 53.68 -25.66 68.43
C GLY A 2 52.77 -26.32 67.38
N SER A 3 53.03 -27.57 66.96
CA SER A 3 52.19 -28.23 65.94
C SER A 3 50.84 -28.75 66.49
N SER A 4 50.74 -29.03 67.79
CA SER A 4 49.52 -29.52 68.43
C SER A 4 48.43 -28.44 68.54
N ALA A 5 48.82 -27.16 68.70
CA ALA A 5 47.88 -26.04 68.79
C ALA A 5 47.21 -25.72 67.44
N ARG A 6 47.92 -25.87 66.31
CA ARG A 6 47.35 -25.66 64.96
C ARG A 6 46.31 -26.73 64.62
N LYS A 7 46.62 -28.02 64.82
CA LYS A 7 45.65 -29.12 64.59
C LYS A 7 44.39 -28.99 65.47
N LYS A 8 44.52 -28.50 66.71
CA LYS A 8 43.38 -28.26 67.61
C LYS A 8 42.54 -27.04 67.17
N LYS A 9 43.15 -26.04 66.52
CA LYS A 9 42.47 -24.85 65.98
C LYS A 9 41.75 -25.15 64.66
N GLU A 10 42.27 -26.06 63.83
CA GLU A 10 41.60 -26.56 62.63
C GLU A 10 40.38 -27.43 62.97
N LYS A 11 40.51 -28.38 63.90
CA LYS A 11 39.35 -29.16 64.39
C LYS A 11 38.24 -28.29 65.03
N LYS A 12 38.60 -27.13 65.58
CA LYS A 12 37.63 -26.15 66.11
C LYS A 12 36.87 -25.37 65.04
N LYS A 13 37.33 -25.37 63.78
CA LYS A 13 36.63 -24.71 62.67
C LYS A 13 35.60 -25.61 62.00
N ASP A 14 35.74 -26.93 62.14
CA ASP A 14 34.92 -27.94 61.47
C ASP A 14 33.45 -27.93 61.94
N PHE A 15 33.16 -27.41 63.14
CA PHE A 15 31.81 -27.30 63.70
C PHE A 15 31.53 -25.91 64.31
N GLN A 16 31.76 -24.84 63.54
CA GLN A 16 31.36 -23.51 63.97
C GLN A 16 29.86 -23.27 63.74
N LYS A 17 29.07 -23.49 64.78
CA LYS A 17 27.68 -23.00 64.83
C LYS A 17 27.69 -21.49 64.63
N THR A 18 27.00 -21.02 63.59
CA THR A 18 26.85 -19.58 63.34
C THR A 18 26.18 -18.93 64.54
N LYS A 19 26.71 -17.80 65.04
CA LYS A 19 26.12 -17.10 66.19
C LYS A 19 24.63 -16.85 65.95
N LEU A 20 23.80 -17.17 66.94
CA LEU A 20 22.36 -16.91 66.91
C LEU A 20 22.12 -15.43 66.61
N ARG A 21 21.60 -15.13 65.41
CA ARG A 21 21.18 -13.79 65.03
C ARG A 21 19.68 -13.67 65.30
N VAL A 22 19.34 -13.08 66.44
CA VAL A 22 17.93 -12.82 66.82
C VAL A 22 17.28 -11.95 65.74
N GLY A 23 16.08 -12.33 65.28
CA GLY A 23 15.32 -11.64 64.24
C GLY A 23 15.50 -12.15 62.80
N LYS A 24 16.38 -13.12 62.54
CA LYS A 24 16.49 -13.79 61.21
C LYS A 24 15.85 -15.17 61.24
N THR A 25 15.34 -15.63 60.10
CA THR A 25 14.80 -16.98 59.95
C THR A 25 15.81 -18.02 60.44
N LYS A 26 15.35 -18.96 61.26
CA LYS A 26 16.17 -20.06 61.78
C LYS A 26 16.91 -20.73 60.62
N ALA A 27 18.24 -20.83 60.72
CA ALA A 27 19.04 -21.47 59.70
C ALA A 27 18.56 -22.93 59.51
N LYS A 28 18.55 -23.37 58.24
CA LYS A 28 18.34 -24.78 57.89
C LYS A 28 19.40 -25.62 58.63
N ALA A 29 19.03 -26.81 59.09
CA ALA A 29 19.95 -27.69 59.80
C ALA A 29 21.17 -28.04 58.92
N ASP A 30 22.33 -28.32 59.52
CA ASP A 30 23.57 -28.59 58.77
C ASP A 30 23.47 -29.81 57.83
N ASN A 31 22.49 -30.69 58.08
CA ASN A 31 22.15 -31.86 57.26
C ASN A 31 20.96 -31.63 56.32
N PHE A 32 20.49 -30.40 56.14
CA PHE A 32 19.36 -30.09 55.27
C PHE A 32 19.76 -30.21 53.79
N THR A 33 19.18 -31.19 53.09
CA THR A 33 19.27 -31.30 51.63
C THR A 33 18.20 -30.43 50.99
N ASP A 34 18.61 -29.42 50.22
CA ASP A 34 17.69 -28.61 49.44
C ASP A 34 17.25 -29.36 48.18
N THR A 35 15.98 -29.76 48.13
CA THR A 35 15.38 -30.47 46.99
C THR A 35 14.81 -29.52 45.93
N SER A 36 15.04 -28.21 46.06
CA SER A 36 14.67 -27.27 45.00
C SER A 36 15.62 -27.39 43.82
N PHE A 37 15.08 -27.87 42.69
CA PHE A 37 15.75 -27.83 41.40
C PHE A 37 14.94 -26.95 40.44
N LYS A 38 15.62 -26.33 39.48
CA LYS A 38 14.99 -25.58 38.39
C LYS A 38 15.26 -26.32 37.09
N SER A 39 14.21 -26.73 36.39
CA SER A 39 14.28 -27.31 35.05
C SER A 39 13.63 -26.36 34.05
N LYS A 40 14.24 -26.19 32.87
CA LYS A 40 13.70 -25.42 31.75
C LYS A 40 13.70 -26.31 30.51
N SER A 41 12.61 -26.27 29.74
CA SER A 41 12.51 -26.99 28.47
C SER A 41 13.32 -26.29 27.38
N ILE A 42 13.98 -27.07 26.53
CA ILE A 42 14.63 -26.59 25.31
C ILE A 42 13.60 -26.67 24.18
N VAL A 43 13.22 -25.51 23.62
CA VAL A 43 12.39 -25.47 22.42
C VAL A 43 13.32 -25.34 21.22
N VAL A 44 13.30 -26.33 20.33
CA VAL A 44 14.05 -26.33 19.08
C VAL A 44 13.16 -25.83 17.95
N ASN A 45 13.72 -25.08 17.01
CA ASN A 45 13.00 -24.60 15.84
C ASN A 45 12.48 -25.76 15.00
N GLN A 46 11.19 -25.74 14.67
CA GLN A 46 10.59 -26.74 13.79
C GLN A 46 11.15 -26.57 12.38
N GLN A 47 11.81 -27.61 11.86
CA GLN A 47 12.13 -27.72 10.45
C GLN A 47 10.95 -28.42 9.76
N SER A 48 10.55 -27.92 8.59
CA SER A 48 9.45 -28.45 7.78
C SER A 48 9.85 -29.75 7.06
N LEU A 49 10.30 -30.73 7.84
CA LEU A 49 10.68 -32.07 7.40
C LEU A 49 9.58 -33.03 7.87
N THR A 50 8.52 -33.17 7.08
CA THR A 50 7.44 -34.14 7.32
C THR A 50 7.35 -35.13 6.16
N THR A 51 7.01 -36.38 6.46
CA THR A 51 6.73 -37.39 5.43
C THR A 51 5.38 -37.17 4.75
N SER A 52 4.45 -36.48 5.41
CA SER A 52 3.19 -36.02 4.84
C SER A 52 3.38 -34.73 4.05
N ALA A 53 2.76 -34.67 2.87
CA ALA A 53 2.75 -33.46 2.06
C ALA A 53 2.04 -32.32 2.82
N PRO A 54 2.63 -31.10 2.88
CA PRO A 54 1.98 -29.96 3.51
C PRO A 54 0.71 -29.58 2.74
N SER A 55 -0.33 -29.14 3.47
CA SER A 55 -1.57 -28.70 2.84
C SER A 55 -1.35 -27.48 1.95
N ASN A 56 -2.22 -27.28 0.95
CA ASN A 56 -2.12 -26.14 0.02
C ASN A 56 -2.07 -24.80 0.76
N VAL A 57 -2.86 -24.64 1.82
CA VAL A 57 -2.86 -23.41 2.66
C VAL A 57 -1.51 -23.20 3.36
N VAL A 58 -0.91 -24.27 3.91
CA VAL A 58 0.40 -24.18 4.57
C VAL A 58 1.49 -23.84 3.56
N GLN A 59 1.48 -24.48 2.39
CA GLN A 59 2.42 -24.17 1.31
C GLN A 59 2.27 -22.72 0.84
N PHE A 60 1.03 -22.28 0.58
CA PHE A 60 0.74 -20.92 0.15
C PHE A 60 1.22 -19.90 1.19
N THR A 61 0.96 -20.14 2.48
CA THR A 61 1.42 -19.28 3.57
C THR A 61 2.94 -19.20 3.64
N HIS A 62 3.63 -20.33 3.46
CA HIS A 62 5.09 -20.39 3.44
C HIS A 62 5.67 -19.57 2.27
N TYR A 63 5.17 -19.77 1.05
CA TYR A 63 5.64 -19.01 -0.11
C TYR A 63 5.26 -17.53 -0.06
N LEU A 64 4.12 -17.16 0.53
CA LEU A 64 3.77 -15.76 0.81
C LEU A 64 4.79 -15.11 1.75
N SER A 65 5.27 -15.87 2.77
CA SER A 65 6.34 -15.42 3.65
C SER A 65 7.65 -15.24 2.89
N LEU A 66 8.05 -16.21 2.05
CA LEU A 66 9.27 -16.10 1.24
C LEU A 66 9.23 -14.92 0.28
N ALA A 67 8.09 -14.70 -0.40
CA ALA A 67 7.90 -13.58 -1.32
C ALA A 67 8.09 -12.22 -0.64
N SER A 68 7.57 -12.06 0.59
CA SER A 68 7.59 -10.77 1.31
C SER A 68 8.83 -10.51 2.16
N SER A 69 9.51 -11.56 2.64
CA SER A 69 10.58 -11.42 3.64
C SER A 69 11.96 -11.90 3.21
N SER A 70 12.08 -12.64 2.09
CA SER A 70 13.39 -13.13 1.65
C SER A 70 14.30 -12.00 1.19
N LYS A 71 15.56 -12.06 1.64
CA LYS A 71 16.63 -11.17 1.19
C LYS A 71 17.09 -11.46 -0.25
N SER A 72 16.83 -12.67 -0.76
CA SER A 72 17.23 -13.07 -2.11
C SER A 72 16.16 -12.69 -3.13
N ASP A 73 16.52 -11.86 -4.11
CA ASP A 73 15.62 -11.48 -5.20
C ASP A 73 15.10 -12.70 -5.97
N THR A 74 15.98 -13.69 -6.20
CA THR A 74 15.63 -14.95 -6.86
C THR A 74 14.56 -15.70 -6.06
N GLN A 75 14.73 -15.82 -4.74
CA GLN A 75 13.73 -16.48 -3.89
C GLN A 75 12.41 -15.71 -3.86
N ARG A 76 12.42 -14.37 -3.80
CA ARG A 76 11.18 -13.58 -3.86
C ARG A 76 10.45 -13.80 -5.20
N LYS A 77 11.18 -13.77 -6.31
CA LYS A 77 10.64 -13.98 -7.66
C LYS A 77 10.09 -15.40 -7.83
N ASP A 78 10.83 -16.43 -7.40
CA ASP A 78 10.41 -17.83 -7.52
C ASP A 78 9.20 -18.11 -6.61
N ALA A 79 9.16 -17.52 -5.41
CA ALA A 79 8.01 -17.61 -4.52
C ALA A 79 6.76 -16.97 -5.14
N LEU A 80 6.87 -15.75 -5.70
CA LEU A 80 5.77 -15.13 -6.44
C LEU A 80 5.35 -15.96 -7.65
N SER A 81 6.29 -16.57 -8.36
CA SER A 81 6.00 -17.47 -9.48
C SER A 81 5.19 -18.69 -9.03
N PHE A 82 5.59 -19.33 -7.93
CA PHE A 82 4.84 -20.43 -7.34
C PHE A 82 3.41 -20.00 -6.98
N LEU A 83 3.25 -18.88 -6.27
CA LEU A 83 1.94 -18.35 -5.88
C LEU A 83 1.06 -18.04 -7.10
N THR A 84 1.66 -17.48 -8.16
CA THR A 84 0.97 -17.20 -9.43
C THR A 84 0.46 -18.50 -10.06
N THR A 85 1.31 -19.52 -10.17
CA THR A 85 0.95 -20.82 -10.75
C THR A 85 -0.13 -21.52 -9.92
N GLN A 86 -0.05 -21.45 -8.59
CA GLN A 86 -1.07 -22.04 -7.72
C GLN A 86 -2.45 -21.42 -7.98
N LEU A 87 -2.55 -20.09 -8.06
CA LEU A 87 -3.82 -19.44 -8.34
C LEU A 87 -4.30 -19.64 -9.77
N SER A 88 -3.39 -19.59 -10.76
CA SER A 88 -3.79 -19.74 -12.16
C SER A 88 -4.17 -21.17 -12.54
N SER A 89 -3.79 -22.17 -11.74
CA SER A 89 -4.17 -23.57 -11.96
C SER A 89 -5.41 -24.00 -11.18
N GLN A 90 -5.90 -23.17 -10.24
CA GLN A 90 -7.13 -23.47 -9.50
C GLN A 90 -8.37 -23.34 -10.40
N PRO A 91 -9.41 -24.17 -10.19
CA PRO A 91 -10.72 -23.96 -10.79
C PRO A 91 -11.22 -22.54 -10.50
N VAL A 92 -11.84 -21.90 -11.50
CA VAL A 92 -12.27 -20.48 -11.46
C VAL A 92 -13.13 -20.14 -10.23
N ASN A 93 -13.88 -21.12 -9.72
CA ASN A 93 -14.79 -20.94 -8.60
C ASN A 93 -14.22 -21.41 -7.25
N GLU A 94 -12.96 -21.86 -7.20
CA GLU A 94 -12.33 -22.25 -5.94
C GLU A 94 -11.85 -21.00 -5.19
N ALA A 95 -12.10 -20.97 -3.89
CA ALA A 95 -11.67 -19.87 -3.05
C ALA A 95 -10.14 -19.84 -2.94
N ILE A 96 -9.58 -18.63 -2.95
CA ILE A 96 -8.14 -18.42 -2.75
C ILE A 96 -7.74 -18.99 -1.38
N PRO A 97 -6.59 -19.70 -1.26
CA PRO A 97 -6.17 -20.34 -0.02
C PRO A 97 -6.04 -19.41 1.19
N LEU A 98 -5.83 -18.11 0.96
CA LEU A 98 -5.79 -17.07 1.97
C LEU A 98 -6.63 -15.87 1.52
N PRO A 99 -7.33 -15.17 2.43
CA PRO A 99 -8.04 -13.94 2.08
C PRO A 99 -7.10 -12.88 1.53
N THR A 100 -7.57 -12.12 0.54
CA THR A 100 -6.86 -10.96 -0.03
C THR A 100 -6.40 -9.95 1.04
N ALA A 101 -7.15 -9.87 2.15
CA ALA A 101 -6.82 -9.10 3.34
C ALA A 101 -5.49 -9.43 4.01
N VAL A 102 -5.08 -10.70 3.94
CA VAL A 102 -3.83 -11.18 4.53
C VAL A 102 -2.70 -11.10 3.52
N ILE A 103 -3.02 -11.26 2.23
CA ILE A 103 -2.05 -11.29 1.12
C ILE A 103 -1.52 -9.89 0.82
N LEU A 104 -2.42 -8.91 0.59
CA LEU A 104 -2.03 -7.58 0.09
C LEU A 104 -1.05 -6.85 1.01
N PRO A 105 -1.26 -6.76 2.34
CA PRO A 105 -0.33 -6.03 3.21
C PRO A 105 1.11 -6.56 3.16
N LYS A 106 1.29 -7.85 2.84
CA LYS A 106 2.63 -8.46 2.71
C LYS A 106 3.28 -8.21 1.35
N LEU A 107 2.48 -8.13 0.28
CA LEU A 107 3.00 -8.09 -1.09
C LEU A 107 3.03 -6.69 -1.70
N LEU A 108 2.17 -5.76 -1.27
CA LEU A 108 2.16 -4.39 -1.77
C LEU A 108 3.50 -3.63 -1.61
N PRO A 109 4.29 -3.83 -0.52
CA PRO A 109 5.63 -3.24 -0.43
C PRO A 109 6.56 -3.62 -1.60
N LEU A 110 6.34 -4.78 -2.23
CA LEU A 110 7.16 -5.26 -3.35
C LEU A 110 6.94 -4.45 -4.64
N ILE A 111 5.98 -3.52 -4.69
CA ILE A 111 5.88 -2.52 -5.76
C ILE A 111 7.16 -1.69 -5.83
N LEU A 112 7.82 -1.49 -4.67
CA LEU A 112 9.08 -0.74 -4.53
C LEU A 112 10.31 -1.65 -4.58
N ASP A 113 10.16 -2.93 -4.93
CA ASP A 113 11.27 -3.89 -4.96
C ASP A 113 12.36 -3.44 -5.95
N GLY A 114 13.64 -3.60 -5.57
CA GLY A 114 14.76 -3.22 -6.43
C GLY A 114 14.83 -4.06 -7.72
N ASN A 115 14.32 -5.28 -7.70
CA ASN A 115 14.42 -6.21 -8.83
C ASN A 115 13.20 -6.14 -9.76
N ALA A 116 13.43 -5.82 -11.04
CA ALA A 116 12.35 -5.70 -12.04
C ALA A 116 11.57 -7.01 -12.26
N SER A 117 12.22 -8.17 -12.11
CA SER A 117 11.54 -9.46 -12.27
C SER A 117 10.57 -9.73 -11.13
N VAL A 118 10.91 -9.30 -9.90
CA VAL A 118 10.03 -9.40 -8.73
C VAL A 118 8.81 -8.51 -8.94
N ARG A 119 9.00 -7.24 -9.32
CA ARG A 119 7.89 -6.31 -9.60
C ARG A 119 6.98 -6.81 -10.73
N SER A 120 7.55 -7.33 -11.80
CA SER A 120 6.79 -7.89 -12.92
C SER A 120 5.97 -9.12 -12.51
N GLN A 121 6.54 -10.02 -11.70
CA GLN A 121 5.84 -11.20 -11.23
C GLN A 121 4.76 -10.85 -10.19
N LEU A 122 5.02 -9.84 -9.35
CA LEU A 122 4.02 -9.29 -8.43
C LEU A 122 2.78 -8.80 -9.19
N LEU A 123 2.96 -8.00 -10.24
CA LEU A 123 1.83 -7.49 -11.01
C LEU A 123 1.02 -8.62 -11.68
N LYS A 124 1.69 -9.69 -12.16
CA LYS A 124 1.00 -10.89 -12.66
C LYS A 124 0.16 -11.55 -11.56
N PHE A 125 0.73 -11.71 -10.38
CA PHE A 125 0.02 -12.28 -9.23
C PHE A 125 -1.18 -11.41 -8.82
N LEU A 126 -1.01 -10.09 -8.71
CA LEU A 126 -2.08 -9.17 -8.33
C LEU A 126 -3.28 -9.23 -9.30
N ARG A 127 -3.02 -9.43 -10.60
CA ARG A 127 -4.06 -9.59 -11.63
C ARG A 127 -4.90 -10.87 -11.49
N LEU A 128 -4.45 -11.85 -10.71
CA LEU A 128 -5.21 -13.07 -10.42
C LEU A 128 -6.15 -12.92 -9.22
N LEU A 129 -6.05 -11.83 -8.47
CA LEU A 129 -6.92 -11.59 -7.31
C LEU A 129 -8.32 -11.10 -7.76
N PRO A 130 -9.40 -11.48 -7.07
CA PRO A 130 -10.76 -11.04 -7.38
C PRO A 130 -10.87 -9.52 -7.37
N PRO A 131 -11.39 -8.88 -8.44
CA PRO A 131 -11.52 -7.43 -8.51
C PRO A 131 -12.27 -6.80 -7.33
N ALA A 132 -13.34 -7.44 -6.86
CA ALA A 132 -14.14 -6.98 -5.73
C ALA A 132 -13.32 -6.84 -4.43
N ASP A 133 -12.38 -7.76 -4.19
CA ASP A 133 -11.54 -7.73 -2.99
C ASP A 133 -10.49 -6.61 -3.01
N ILE A 134 -10.15 -6.12 -4.21
CA ILE A 134 -9.16 -5.06 -4.43
C ILE A 134 -9.75 -3.70 -4.08
N GLY A 135 -11.00 -3.43 -4.46
CA GLY A 135 -11.69 -2.16 -4.19
C GLY A 135 -11.65 -1.77 -2.72
N ASP A 136 -11.97 -2.73 -1.84
CA ASP A 136 -11.92 -2.56 -0.37
C ASP A 136 -10.52 -2.20 0.19
N ARG A 137 -9.45 -2.40 -0.59
CA ARG A 137 -8.05 -2.26 -0.15
C ARG A 137 -7.23 -1.35 -1.03
N VAL A 138 -7.89 -0.60 -1.91
CA VAL A 138 -7.26 0.36 -2.82
C VAL A 138 -6.40 1.37 -2.08
N GLU A 139 -6.81 1.84 -0.89
CA GLU A 139 -6.04 2.82 -0.12
C GLU A 139 -4.62 2.32 0.20
N SER A 140 -4.52 1.06 0.65
CA SER A 140 -3.23 0.43 0.94
C SER A 140 -2.41 0.23 -0.33
N ALA A 141 -3.05 -0.15 -1.44
CA ALA A 141 -2.36 -0.32 -2.72
C ALA A 141 -1.84 1.02 -3.26
N LEU A 142 -2.64 2.08 -3.16
CA LEU A 142 -2.28 3.43 -3.58
C LEU A 142 -1.16 4.03 -2.74
N LEU A 143 -1.03 3.70 -1.46
CA LEU A 143 0.10 4.14 -0.64
C LEU A 143 1.44 3.76 -1.29
N TYR A 144 1.63 2.47 -1.60
CA TYR A 144 2.86 1.97 -2.21
C TYR A 144 2.97 2.37 -3.68
N THR A 145 1.85 2.40 -4.41
CA THR A 145 1.83 2.82 -5.81
C THR A 145 2.27 4.27 -5.96
N ARG A 146 1.74 5.20 -5.15
CA ARG A 146 2.15 6.61 -5.15
C ARG A 146 3.61 6.78 -4.77
N ALA A 147 4.10 6.05 -3.76
CA ALA A 147 5.51 6.06 -3.39
C ALA A 147 6.40 5.58 -4.56
N GLY A 148 5.96 4.57 -5.30
CA GLY A 148 6.65 4.05 -6.49
C GLY A 148 6.64 5.06 -7.64
N MET A 149 5.52 5.74 -7.85
CA MET A 149 5.37 6.79 -8.87
C MET A 149 6.34 7.96 -8.67
N THR A 150 6.69 8.28 -7.42
CA THR A 150 7.65 9.35 -7.07
C THR A 150 9.03 8.80 -6.71
N HIS A 151 9.33 7.55 -7.05
CA HIS A 151 10.60 6.92 -6.70
C HIS A 151 11.78 7.46 -7.53
N LEU A 152 12.99 7.48 -6.96
CA LEU A 152 14.20 7.98 -7.63
C LEU A 152 14.57 7.15 -8.88
N ALA A 153 14.46 5.83 -8.78
CA ALA A 153 14.71 4.92 -9.90
C ALA A 153 13.58 4.95 -10.94
N THR A 154 13.92 5.23 -12.20
CA THR A 154 12.95 5.38 -13.30
C THR A 154 12.19 4.08 -13.60
N GLU A 155 12.85 2.93 -13.56
CA GLU A 155 12.18 1.64 -13.76
C GLU A 155 11.10 1.35 -12.70
N ILE A 156 11.32 1.75 -11.44
CA ILE A 156 10.31 1.59 -10.38
C ILE A 156 9.13 2.52 -10.63
N ARG A 157 9.36 3.76 -11.09
CA ARG A 157 8.28 4.68 -11.48
C ARG A 157 7.39 4.10 -12.59
N VAL A 158 8.00 3.51 -13.61
CA VAL A 158 7.27 2.91 -14.74
C VAL A 158 6.45 1.70 -14.31
N ASP A 159 7.02 0.83 -13.47
CA ASP A 159 6.31 -0.36 -13.00
C ASP A 159 5.20 0.00 -12.00
N ALA A 160 5.41 0.99 -11.14
CA ALA A 160 4.37 1.51 -10.25
C ALA A 160 3.21 2.13 -11.04
N LEU A 161 3.49 2.84 -12.14
CA LEU A 161 2.46 3.33 -13.04
C LEU A 161 1.63 2.18 -13.66
N ALA A 162 2.28 1.05 -13.99
CA ALA A 162 1.57 -0.13 -14.49
C ALA A 162 0.66 -0.76 -13.43
N VAL A 163 1.03 -0.67 -12.14
CA VAL A 163 0.16 -1.07 -11.03
C VAL A 163 -1.03 -0.12 -10.90
N LEU A 164 -0.82 1.20 -11.01
CA LEU A 164 -1.91 2.17 -10.99
C LEU A 164 -2.89 1.96 -12.15
N GLU A 165 -2.37 1.71 -13.35
CA GLU A 165 -3.17 1.38 -14.53
C GLU A 165 -4.04 0.14 -14.29
N TRP A 166 -3.49 -0.91 -13.66
CA TRP A 166 -4.28 -2.07 -13.26
C TRP A 166 -5.33 -1.73 -12.19
N LEU A 167 -4.99 -0.94 -11.16
CA LEU A 167 -5.95 -0.51 -10.13
C LEU A 167 -7.14 0.24 -10.75
N LEU A 168 -6.87 1.14 -11.70
CA LEU A 168 -7.92 1.88 -12.41
C LEU A 168 -8.83 0.98 -13.26
N GLN A 169 -8.29 -0.12 -13.80
CA GLN A 169 -9.09 -1.08 -14.56
C GLN A 169 -10.03 -1.91 -13.67
N VAL A 170 -9.60 -2.27 -12.46
CA VAL A 170 -10.38 -3.17 -11.59
C VAL A 170 -11.23 -2.44 -10.55
N ALA A 171 -10.84 -1.22 -10.15
CA ALA A 171 -11.45 -0.48 -9.05
C ALA A 171 -11.33 1.04 -9.26
N GLY A 172 -11.63 1.52 -10.47
CA GLY A 172 -11.45 2.92 -10.86
C GLY A 172 -12.15 3.92 -9.94
N ASP A 173 -13.40 3.66 -9.57
CA ASP A 173 -14.19 4.53 -8.69
C ASP A 173 -13.62 4.55 -7.27
N ASP A 174 -13.24 3.39 -6.73
CA ASP A 174 -12.60 3.30 -5.41
C ASP A 174 -11.26 4.05 -5.39
N VAL A 175 -10.47 3.98 -6.48
CA VAL A 175 -9.16 4.66 -6.61
C VAL A 175 -9.27 6.16 -6.45
N VAL A 176 -10.33 6.77 -7.01
CA VAL A 176 -10.51 8.23 -6.96
C VAL A 176 -11.24 8.69 -5.71
N SER A 177 -12.06 7.84 -5.09
CA SER A 177 -12.88 8.19 -3.92
C SER A 177 -12.31 7.78 -2.56
N CYS A 178 -11.30 6.90 -2.51
CA CYS A 178 -10.67 6.51 -1.24
C CYS A 178 -9.93 7.70 -0.57
N PRO A 179 -9.55 7.58 0.72
CA PRO A 179 -8.81 8.63 1.42
C PRO A 179 -7.52 9.02 0.70
N GLY A 180 -7.42 10.28 0.30
CA GLY A 180 -6.29 10.80 -0.48
C GLY A 180 -6.13 10.19 -1.87
N GLY A 181 -7.12 9.42 -2.35
CA GLY A 181 -7.14 8.81 -3.67
C GLY A 181 -7.13 9.85 -4.78
N TRP A 182 -7.82 10.97 -4.58
CA TRP A 182 -7.86 12.07 -5.55
C TRP A 182 -6.59 12.94 -5.51
N VAL A 183 -6.46 13.79 -4.49
CA VAL A 183 -5.45 14.86 -4.46
C VAL A 183 -4.03 14.32 -4.39
N LYS A 184 -3.75 13.32 -3.55
CA LYS A 184 -2.38 12.78 -3.43
C LYS A 184 -1.95 12.04 -4.68
N THR A 185 -2.87 11.35 -5.37
CA THR A 185 -2.56 10.67 -6.64
C THR A 185 -2.31 11.68 -7.76
N LEU A 186 -3.10 12.75 -7.86
CA LEU A 186 -2.84 13.85 -8.80
C LEU A 186 -1.46 14.47 -8.57
N LYS A 187 -1.10 14.74 -7.32
CA LYS A 187 0.26 15.21 -6.98
C LYS A 187 1.35 14.23 -7.41
N SER A 188 1.15 12.93 -7.21
CA SER A 188 2.10 11.90 -7.69
C SER A 188 2.24 11.92 -9.22
N PHE A 189 1.15 12.12 -9.98
CA PHE A 189 1.24 12.33 -11.43
C PHE A 189 2.00 13.60 -11.78
N MET A 190 1.67 14.74 -11.17
CA MET A 190 2.33 16.02 -11.47
C MET A 190 3.83 15.92 -11.22
N SER A 191 4.22 15.27 -10.12
CA SER A 191 5.62 15.00 -9.79
C SER A 191 6.30 14.06 -10.79
N MET A 192 5.64 12.96 -11.18
CA MET A 192 6.20 11.98 -12.12
C MET A 192 6.44 12.59 -13.51
N ILE A 193 5.49 13.39 -13.99
CA ILE A 193 5.54 13.99 -15.33
C ILE A 193 6.46 15.23 -15.35
N GLY A 194 6.62 15.90 -14.19
CA GLY A 194 7.38 17.14 -14.07
C GLY A 194 6.55 18.39 -14.36
N TRP A 195 5.25 18.35 -14.08
CA TRP A 195 4.31 19.48 -14.23
C TRP A 195 4.13 20.30 -12.96
N THR A 196 4.80 19.95 -11.86
CA THR A 196 4.77 20.78 -10.65
C THR A 196 5.48 22.10 -10.90
N THR A 197 4.72 23.15 -11.19
CA THR A 197 5.19 24.54 -11.17
C THR A 197 5.21 24.99 -9.71
N SER A 198 6.39 25.29 -9.17
CA SER A 198 6.60 25.68 -7.76
C SER A 198 5.52 26.63 -7.24
N SER A 199 4.60 26.11 -6.42
CA SER A 199 3.78 26.94 -5.54
C SER A 199 4.59 27.25 -4.29
N ALA A 200 4.77 28.55 -4.04
CA ALA A 200 5.41 29.22 -2.91
C ALA A 200 6.96 29.28 -2.88
N THR A 201 7.46 30.47 -3.26
CA THR A 201 8.66 31.15 -2.74
C THR A 201 10.05 30.54 -2.99
N SER A 202 10.56 30.62 -4.22
CA SER A 202 11.95 31.06 -4.42
C SER A 202 12.16 31.67 -5.81
N LYS A 203 12.38 32.99 -5.83
CA LYS A 203 12.82 33.74 -7.01
C LYS A 203 14.31 33.47 -7.25
N TRP A 204 14.66 32.31 -7.81
CA TRP A 204 15.90 32.16 -8.56
C TRP A 204 15.80 30.96 -9.50
N SER A 205 16.21 31.19 -10.74
CA SER A 205 16.44 30.23 -11.83
C SER A 205 15.24 29.56 -12.52
N SER A 206 15.03 29.99 -13.76
CA SER A 206 14.22 29.42 -14.84
C SER A 206 14.71 28.03 -15.31
N ALA A 207 15.09 27.15 -14.36
CA ALA A 207 15.64 25.83 -14.62
C ALA A 207 14.93 24.72 -13.82
N SER A 208 13.71 24.94 -13.32
CA SER A 208 13.00 24.03 -12.40
C SER A 208 12.57 22.64 -12.95
N ARG A 209 13.15 22.15 -14.05
CA ARG A 209 12.99 20.75 -14.47
C ARG A 209 13.83 19.76 -13.64
N VAL A 210 14.50 20.23 -12.59
CA VAL A 210 15.46 19.45 -11.76
C VAL A 210 14.93 18.93 -10.42
N SER A 211 13.64 19.09 -10.09
CA SER A 211 13.15 18.68 -8.76
C SER A 211 13.18 17.17 -8.44
N PHE A 212 13.66 16.32 -9.35
CA PHE A 212 13.91 14.89 -9.07
C PHE A 212 15.20 14.38 -9.72
N GLY A 213 16.32 15.11 -9.65
CA GLY A 213 17.62 14.56 -10.10
C GLY A 213 17.60 14.00 -11.53
N ILE A 214 16.71 14.53 -12.38
CA ILE A 214 16.49 14.05 -13.74
C ILE A 214 17.68 14.55 -14.56
N SER A 215 18.70 13.72 -14.64
CA SER A 215 19.80 13.90 -15.60
C SER A 215 19.21 14.02 -17.01
N ARG A 216 19.91 14.70 -17.93
CA ARG A 216 19.51 14.77 -19.36
C ARG A 216 19.14 13.39 -19.95
N ALA A 217 19.82 12.33 -19.52
CA ALA A 217 19.52 10.95 -19.93
C ALA A 217 18.18 10.43 -19.38
N SER A 218 17.78 10.84 -18.18
CA SER A 218 16.48 10.51 -17.59
C SER A 218 15.35 11.28 -18.29
N PHE A 219 15.59 12.52 -18.74
CA PHE A 219 14.65 13.28 -19.59
C PHE A 219 14.41 12.59 -20.94
N GLU A 220 15.47 12.08 -21.58
CA GLU A 220 15.37 11.37 -22.86
C GLU A 220 14.61 10.04 -22.74
N LYS A 221 14.80 9.31 -21.63
CA LYS A 221 13.94 8.15 -21.29
C LYS A 221 12.51 8.58 -20.93
N SER A 222 12.34 9.73 -20.28
CA SER A 222 11.04 10.27 -19.90
C SER A 222 10.15 10.54 -21.12
N GLY A 223 10.74 10.99 -22.24
CA GLY A 223 9.99 11.18 -23.49
C GLY A 223 9.35 9.90 -24.02
N LYS A 224 9.97 8.72 -23.80
CA LYS A 224 9.39 7.42 -24.16
C LYS A 224 8.29 6.97 -23.20
N THR A 225 8.32 7.40 -21.95
CA THR A 225 7.31 7.03 -20.94
C THR A 225 6.15 8.01 -20.87
N LEU A 226 6.34 9.24 -21.36
CA LEU A 226 5.35 10.32 -21.34
C LEU A 226 4.01 9.91 -21.98
N PRO A 227 3.96 9.27 -23.18
CA PRO A 227 2.68 8.85 -23.76
C PRO A 227 1.89 7.94 -22.81
N ARG A 228 2.55 6.99 -22.16
CA ARG A 228 1.90 6.09 -21.20
C ARG A 228 1.45 6.84 -19.95
N GLN A 229 2.28 7.73 -19.41
CA GLN A 229 1.90 8.57 -18.26
C GLN A 229 0.64 9.38 -18.55
N LEU A 230 0.55 10.00 -19.73
CA LEU A 230 -0.62 10.78 -20.15
C LEU A 230 -1.86 9.90 -20.34
N LEU A 231 -1.72 8.68 -20.88
CA LEU A 231 -2.84 7.75 -21.04
C LEU A 231 -3.37 7.27 -19.69
N VAL A 232 -2.50 6.91 -18.75
CA VAL A 232 -2.94 6.49 -17.41
C VAL A 232 -3.52 7.66 -16.61
N LEU A 233 -2.97 8.87 -16.76
CA LEU A 233 -3.60 10.09 -16.23
C LEU A 233 -4.98 10.32 -16.86
N SER A 234 -5.14 10.07 -18.15
CA SER A 234 -6.45 10.16 -18.82
C SER A 234 -7.45 9.16 -18.24
N GLN A 235 -7.03 7.94 -17.94
CA GLN A 235 -7.89 6.94 -17.26
C GLN A 235 -8.27 7.40 -15.86
N PHE A 236 -7.30 7.91 -15.09
CA PHE A 236 -7.53 8.43 -13.74
C PHE A 236 -8.50 9.61 -13.73
N LEU A 237 -8.29 10.60 -14.61
CA LEU A 237 -9.19 11.74 -14.74
C LEU A 237 -10.55 11.33 -15.28
N LYS A 238 -10.64 10.33 -16.16
CA LYS A 238 -11.92 9.81 -16.64
C LYS A 238 -12.72 9.22 -15.48
N ALA A 239 -12.11 8.35 -14.66
CA ALA A 239 -12.76 7.80 -13.47
C ALA A 239 -13.16 8.87 -12.44
N GLY A 240 -12.39 9.96 -12.38
CA GLY A 240 -12.61 11.06 -11.45
C GLY A 240 -13.66 12.09 -11.86
N LEU A 241 -13.73 12.40 -13.15
CA LEU A 241 -14.41 13.59 -13.68
C LEU A 241 -15.51 13.27 -14.69
N VAL A 242 -15.55 12.06 -15.27
CA VAL A 242 -16.55 11.68 -16.26
C VAL A 242 -17.55 10.74 -15.60
N GLU A 243 -18.83 11.06 -15.71
CA GLU A 243 -19.89 10.21 -15.20
C GLU A 243 -19.93 8.89 -15.98
N PRO A 244 -20.06 7.73 -15.32
CA PRO A 244 -20.20 6.46 -16.03
C PRO A 244 -21.54 6.43 -16.77
N ASP A 245 -21.53 6.00 -18.03
CA ASP A 245 -22.73 5.86 -18.88
C ASP A 245 -23.84 5.01 -18.24
N THR A 246 -23.49 4.18 -17.25
CA THR A 246 -24.38 3.28 -16.52
C THR A 246 -25.13 3.93 -15.36
N ALA A 247 -25.02 5.25 -15.14
CA ALA A 247 -25.95 5.98 -14.27
C ALA A 247 -27.33 6.05 -14.94
N ALA A 248 -27.94 4.88 -15.16
CA ALA A 248 -29.32 4.74 -15.56
C ALA A 248 -30.14 5.46 -14.49
N GLN A 249 -30.82 6.53 -14.90
CA GLN A 249 -31.78 7.21 -14.05
C GLN A 249 -32.69 6.13 -13.43
N PRO A 250 -32.90 6.14 -12.10
CA PRO A 250 -33.74 5.15 -11.45
C PRO A 250 -35.05 5.13 -12.20
N THR A 251 -35.37 3.98 -12.80
CA THR A 251 -36.61 3.78 -13.52
C THR A 251 -37.72 4.21 -12.58
N THR A 252 -38.49 5.22 -12.99
CA THR A 252 -39.60 5.81 -12.24
C THR A 252 -40.76 4.81 -12.13
N SER A 253 -40.53 3.67 -11.48
CA SER A 253 -41.57 2.68 -11.16
C SER A 253 -42.18 3.05 -9.81
N ASP A 254 -43.33 3.72 -9.85
CA ASP A 254 -44.36 3.79 -8.79
C ASP A 254 -43.90 4.05 -7.34
N ASN A 255 -42.90 4.91 -7.18
CA ASN A 255 -42.25 5.16 -5.90
C ASN A 255 -42.98 6.23 -5.06
N HIS A 256 -44.00 5.81 -4.33
CA HIS A 256 -44.60 6.59 -3.24
C HIS A 256 -43.69 6.57 -2.01
N PHE A 257 -43.62 7.71 -1.29
CA PHE A 257 -42.96 7.76 0.02
C PHE A 257 -43.53 6.66 0.95
N PRO A 258 -42.68 5.86 1.63
CA PRO A 258 -41.21 5.98 1.76
C PRO A 258 -40.39 5.05 0.83
N LEU A 259 -40.97 4.42 -0.19
CA LEU A 259 -40.29 3.41 -1.03
C LEU A 259 -39.46 3.99 -2.18
N PHE A 260 -39.31 5.31 -2.27
CA PHE A 260 -38.61 5.94 -3.39
C PHE A 260 -37.10 5.74 -3.41
N ASP A 261 -36.49 5.53 -2.24
CA ASP A 261 -35.05 5.40 -2.05
C ASP A 261 -34.71 4.13 -1.23
N VAL A 262 -35.45 3.02 -1.45
CA VAL A 262 -35.24 1.76 -0.67
C VAL A 262 -33.77 1.35 -0.66
N GLU A 263 -33.08 1.47 -1.81
CA GLU A 263 -31.67 1.11 -1.93
C GLU A 263 -30.76 1.88 -0.97
N ARG A 264 -31.08 3.15 -0.66
CA ARG A 264 -30.31 3.97 0.29
C ARG A 264 -30.54 3.56 1.74
N HIS A 265 -31.65 2.87 2.03
CA HIS A 265 -32.01 2.38 3.36
C HIS A 265 -31.62 0.91 3.58
N MET A 266 -31.10 0.23 2.56
CA MET A 266 -30.60 -1.14 2.68
C MET A 266 -29.17 -1.18 3.25
N ILE A 267 -28.74 -2.36 3.70
CA ILE A 267 -27.36 -2.60 4.10
C ILE A 267 -26.46 -2.37 2.88
N PRO A 268 -25.44 -1.49 2.97
CA PRO A 268 -24.55 -1.23 1.86
C PRO A 268 -23.85 -2.51 1.36
N SER A 269 -23.67 -2.61 0.04
CA SER A 269 -22.96 -3.72 -0.61
C SER A 269 -21.43 -3.65 -0.49
N ARG A 270 -20.90 -2.48 -0.13
CA ARG A 270 -19.46 -2.21 0.03
C ARG A 270 -19.00 -2.40 1.48
N ALA A 271 -17.80 -2.94 1.70
CA ALA A 271 -17.34 -3.28 3.05
C ALA A 271 -17.15 -2.06 3.97
N ASN A 272 -16.80 -0.90 3.42
CA ASN A 272 -16.50 0.31 4.20
C ASN A 272 -17.32 1.54 3.78
N ALA A 273 -18.65 1.41 3.81
CA ALA A 273 -19.55 2.41 3.25
C ALA A 273 -19.47 3.80 3.89
N TYR A 274 -19.15 3.85 5.18
CA TYR A 274 -19.16 5.09 5.97
C TYR A 274 -17.75 5.64 6.22
N ALA A 275 -16.74 5.15 5.48
CA ALA A 275 -15.34 5.58 5.60
C ALA A 275 -15.13 7.09 5.44
N HIS A 276 -16.01 7.73 4.67
CA HIS A 276 -15.99 9.17 4.40
C HIS A 276 -16.38 10.01 5.60
N LEU A 277 -17.14 9.46 6.55
CA LEU A 277 -17.46 10.16 7.80
C LEU A 277 -16.25 10.25 8.74
N ASN A 278 -15.22 9.42 8.50
CA ASN A 278 -13.96 9.41 9.25
C ASN A 278 -14.12 9.40 10.79
N LEU A 279 -15.19 8.79 11.31
CA LEU A 279 -15.55 8.84 12.74
C LEU A 279 -14.50 8.21 13.68
N PHE A 280 -13.71 7.27 13.17
CA PHE A 280 -12.71 6.51 13.94
C PHE A 280 -11.28 6.69 13.41
N GLY A 281 -11.08 7.56 12.41
CA GLY A 281 -9.77 7.81 11.83
C GLY A 281 -9.10 9.06 12.41
N SER A 282 -7.82 9.24 12.09
CA SER A 282 -7.15 10.50 12.34
C SER A 282 -7.77 11.61 11.51
N SER A 283 -7.74 12.84 12.02
CA SER A 283 -8.11 14.03 11.22
C SER A 283 -7.33 14.03 9.90
N ARG A 284 -8.05 14.16 8.79
CA ARG A 284 -7.48 14.22 7.44
C ARG A 284 -7.23 15.67 7.07
N ASP A 285 -6.11 15.91 6.39
CA ASP A 285 -5.86 17.17 5.71
C ASP A 285 -6.67 17.21 4.40
N GLU A 286 -6.80 18.39 3.78
CA GLU A 286 -7.51 18.55 2.50
C GLU A 286 -6.96 17.63 1.39
N GLU A 287 -5.71 17.19 1.50
CA GLU A 287 -5.10 16.25 0.56
C GLU A 287 -5.45 14.79 0.85
N GLY A 288 -5.66 14.44 2.13
CA GLY A 288 -6.03 13.11 2.59
C GLY A 288 -7.52 12.86 2.64
N GLU A 289 -8.33 13.89 2.35
CA GLU A 289 -9.79 13.80 2.38
C GLU A 289 -10.35 12.82 1.36
N MET A 290 -11.56 12.32 1.62
CA MET A 290 -12.33 11.50 0.68
C MET A 290 -13.24 12.38 -0.18
N TYR A 291 -12.99 12.41 -1.48
CA TYR A 291 -13.83 13.10 -2.45
C TYR A 291 -14.73 12.08 -3.17
N ILE A 292 -15.88 11.77 -2.56
CA ILE A 292 -16.83 10.80 -3.13
C ILE A 292 -17.52 11.41 -4.35
N ASP A 293 -18.05 12.62 -4.18
CA ASP A 293 -18.86 13.25 -5.20
C ASP A 293 -18.01 13.75 -6.37
N ARG A 294 -18.58 13.68 -7.57
CA ARG A 294 -17.91 14.12 -8.79
C ARG A 294 -17.67 15.63 -8.77
N GLU A 295 -18.66 16.41 -8.36
CA GLU A 295 -18.58 17.88 -8.29
C GLU A 295 -17.46 18.34 -7.35
N ASP A 296 -17.29 17.66 -6.22
CA ASP A 296 -16.20 17.91 -5.28
C ASP A 296 -14.83 17.64 -5.90
N ARG A 297 -14.70 16.53 -6.65
CA ARG A 297 -13.49 16.21 -7.40
C ARG A 297 -13.21 17.25 -8.48
N GLN A 298 -14.22 17.71 -9.22
CA GLN A 298 -14.12 18.77 -10.23
C GLN A 298 -13.66 20.09 -9.61
N ARG A 299 -14.25 20.50 -8.49
CA ARG A 299 -13.90 21.73 -7.78
C ARG A 299 -12.44 21.77 -7.35
N VAL A 300 -11.96 20.69 -6.72
CA VAL A 300 -10.56 20.59 -6.30
C VAL A 300 -9.61 20.51 -7.50
N PHE A 301 -10.01 19.78 -8.54
CA PHE A 301 -9.23 19.70 -9.77
C PHE A 301 -9.10 21.08 -10.45
N HIS A 302 -10.20 21.81 -10.60
CA HIS A 302 -10.24 23.16 -11.15
C HIS A 302 -9.32 24.11 -10.38
N LYS A 303 -9.47 24.14 -9.06
CA LYS A 303 -8.75 25.06 -8.17
C LYS A 303 -7.24 24.80 -8.11
N ARG A 304 -6.81 23.52 -8.16
CA ARG A 304 -5.41 23.15 -7.83
C ARG A 304 -4.59 22.58 -8.98
N PHE A 305 -5.22 21.99 -9.99
CA PHE A 305 -4.50 21.16 -10.96
C PHE A 305 -4.80 21.53 -12.41
N GLN A 306 -5.98 22.06 -12.72
CA GLN A 306 -6.42 22.27 -14.09
C GLN A 306 -5.48 23.16 -14.89
N ALA A 307 -5.00 24.27 -14.32
CA ALA A 307 -4.10 25.20 -15.03
C ALA A 307 -2.77 24.53 -15.44
N ASP A 308 -2.14 23.82 -14.50
CA ASP A 308 -0.87 23.11 -14.75
C ASP A 308 -1.08 21.95 -15.74
N VAL A 309 -2.16 21.17 -15.58
CA VAL A 309 -2.49 20.05 -16.46
C VAL A 309 -2.76 20.52 -17.88
N VAL A 310 -3.56 21.58 -18.07
CA VAL A 310 -3.83 22.14 -19.41
C VAL A 310 -2.54 22.63 -20.06
N THR A 311 -1.70 23.35 -19.31
CA THR A 311 -0.41 23.85 -19.81
C THR A 311 0.52 22.69 -20.21
N GLY A 312 0.59 21.66 -19.37
CA GLY A 312 1.39 20.46 -19.62
C GLY A 312 0.92 19.65 -20.84
N VAL A 313 -0.40 19.54 -21.02
CA VAL A 313 -1.03 18.89 -22.17
C VAL A 313 -0.73 19.65 -23.46
N GLU A 314 -0.81 20.99 -23.45
CA GLU A 314 -0.46 21.80 -24.63
C GLU A 314 1.01 21.68 -25.00
N HIS A 315 1.92 21.57 -24.02
CA HIS A 315 3.31 21.26 -24.30
C HIS A 315 3.48 19.87 -24.93
N ALA A 316 2.83 18.84 -24.38
CA ALA A 316 2.90 17.47 -24.89
C ALA A 316 2.30 17.34 -26.30
N LYS A 317 1.28 18.12 -26.66
CA LYS A 317 0.75 18.19 -28.03
C LYS A 317 1.79 18.66 -29.05
N ARG A 318 2.63 19.63 -28.66
CA ARG A 318 3.67 20.20 -29.54
C ARG A 318 4.80 19.22 -29.83
N GLU A 319 5.05 18.23 -28.97
CA GLU A 319 6.04 17.17 -29.24
C GLU A 319 5.63 16.25 -30.40
N ALA A 320 4.35 16.29 -30.81
CA ALA A 320 3.77 15.43 -31.85
C ALA A 320 3.95 13.92 -31.56
N GLY A 321 3.63 13.07 -32.54
CA GLY A 321 3.79 11.62 -32.41
C GLY A 321 2.90 10.97 -31.33
N GLU A 322 3.46 10.00 -30.61
CA GLU A 322 2.72 9.26 -29.56
C GLU A 322 2.34 10.14 -28.37
N ALA A 323 3.23 11.03 -27.93
CA ALA A 323 2.96 11.95 -26.83
C ALA A 323 1.81 12.90 -27.20
N GLY A 324 1.82 13.45 -28.42
CA GLY A 324 0.74 14.30 -28.91
C GLY A 324 -0.61 13.58 -29.00
N ARG A 325 -0.62 12.31 -29.44
CA ARG A 325 -1.85 11.49 -29.45
C ARG A 325 -2.38 11.24 -28.04
N ALA A 326 -1.51 10.89 -27.08
CA ALA A 326 -1.91 10.69 -25.70
C ALA A 326 -2.43 12.00 -25.05
N ALA A 327 -1.79 13.13 -25.36
CA ALA A 327 -2.24 14.45 -24.93
C ALA A 327 -3.61 14.83 -25.52
N ALA A 328 -3.91 14.42 -26.75
CA ALA A 328 -5.23 14.63 -27.35
C ALA A 328 -6.32 13.83 -26.63
N VAL A 329 -6.03 12.59 -26.22
CA VAL A 329 -6.94 11.78 -25.38
C VAL A 329 -7.20 12.48 -24.04
N LEU A 330 -6.14 12.95 -23.37
CA LEU A 330 -6.26 13.66 -22.10
C LEU A 330 -7.09 14.95 -22.25
N THR A 331 -6.89 15.69 -23.35
CA THR A 331 -7.69 16.89 -23.66
C THR A 331 -9.17 16.56 -23.82
N LYS A 332 -9.48 15.43 -24.48
CA LYS A 332 -10.86 14.98 -24.64
C LYS A 332 -11.47 14.70 -23.27
N VAL A 333 -10.79 13.93 -22.42
CA VAL A 333 -11.26 13.61 -21.06
C VAL A 333 -11.48 14.86 -20.22
N LEU A 334 -10.56 15.83 -20.27
CA LEU A 334 -10.71 17.10 -19.55
C LEU A 334 -11.93 17.89 -20.01
N ARG A 335 -12.19 17.91 -21.32
CA ARG A 335 -13.36 18.59 -21.88
C ARG A 335 -14.64 17.89 -21.44
N ASP A 336 -14.71 16.58 -21.62
CA ASP A 336 -15.90 15.78 -21.32
C ASP A 336 -16.20 15.79 -19.81
N GLY A 337 -15.16 15.81 -18.98
CA GLY A 337 -15.30 15.77 -17.52
C GLY A 337 -15.45 17.12 -16.82
N MET A 338 -15.20 18.24 -17.50
CA MET A 338 -15.30 19.60 -16.94
C MET A 338 -16.27 20.50 -17.72
N ASN A 339 -17.02 19.97 -18.68
CA ASN A 339 -17.92 20.75 -19.54
C ASN A 339 -19.09 21.38 -18.77
N ASP A 340 -19.59 20.69 -17.75
CA ASP A 340 -20.73 21.04 -16.91
C ASP A 340 -20.33 21.78 -15.64
N TYR A 341 -19.03 21.82 -15.32
CA TYR A 341 -18.52 22.53 -14.17
C TYR A 341 -18.44 24.03 -14.45
N SER A 342 -19.42 24.79 -13.96
CA SER A 342 -19.32 26.24 -13.81
C SER A 342 -18.70 26.54 -12.45
N GLY A 343 -17.44 27.01 -12.42
CA GLY A 343 -16.73 27.32 -11.19
C GLY A 343 -17.60 28.09 -10.20
N VAL A 344 -17.93 27.46 -9.08
CA VAL A 344 -18.62 28.13 -7.99
C VAL A 344 -17.59 29.03 -7.32
N ASP A 345 -17.80 30.34 -7.46
CA ASP A 345 -16.99 31.33 -6.79
C ASP A 345 -17.30 31.24 -5.29
N ASP A 346 -16.46 30.54 -4.52
CA ASP A 346 -16.57 30.38 -3.06
C ASP A 346 -16.30 31.71 -2.30
N THR A 347 -16.68 32.86 -2.88
CA THR A 347 -16.47 34.22 -2.35
C THR A 347 -17.76 34.90 -1.87
N GLN A 348 -18.78 34.14 -1.48
CA GLN A 348 -19.92 34.68 -0.72
C GLN A 348 -19.84 34.38 0.77
#